data_AF-A0A099KWM6-F1
#
_entry.id   AF-A0A099KWM6-F1
#
_cell.length_a   1.000
_cell.length_b   1.000
_cell.length_c   1.000
_cell.angle_alpha   90.00
_cell.angle_beta   90.00
_cell.angle_gamma   90.00
#
_symmetry.space_group_name_H-M   'P 1'
#
loop_
_entity.id
_entity.type
_entity.pdbx_description
1 polymer ?
#
loop_
_entity_poly.entity_id
_entity_poly.type
_entity_poly.pdbx_seq_one_letter_code
_entity_poly.pdbx_strand_id
1 'polypeptide(L)'
;MSETTTFTLHPQLAIDGIELADFPLCKLLLCNDSAYPWFILVPKVADVSEIYQLDWQQQQQLLNESSLLSELLMQVFAGDKMNVAALGNVVEQLHVHHVVRFKDDAQWPKPIWGQQALTPYSENEIAMLKEKLLPQLAVIFSDK
;
A
#
# COMPACT_ATOMS: atom_id res chain seq x y z
N MET A 1 25.55 11.03 -20.66
CA MET A 1 24.21 10.51 -20.98
C MET A 1 23.80 9.69 -19.77
N SER A 2 22.97 10.24 -18.88
CA SER A 2 22.44 9.46 -17.76
C SER A 2 21.42 8.48 -18.32
N GLU A 3 21.65 7.18 -18.14
CA GLU A 3 20.60 6.19 -18.35
C GLU A 3 19.41 6.58 -17.47
N THR A 4 18.27 6.89 -18.08
CA THR A 4 17.02 7.03 -17.35
C THR A 4 16.63 5.63 -16.89
N THR A 5 16.90 5.30 -15.62
CA THR A 5 16.40 4.07 -15.01
C THR A 5 14.88 4.12 -15.00
N THR A 6 14.23 3.16 -15.66
CA THR A 6 12.77 3.03 -15.67
C THR A 6 12.33 2.31 -14.41
N PHE A 7 11.29 2.81 -13.74
CA PHE A 7 10.68 2.13 -12.59
C PHE A 7 10.31 0.68 -12.95
N THR A 8 10.66 -0.25 -12.06
CA THR A 8 10.24 -1.66 -12.09
C THR A 8 9.88 -2.08 -10.68
N LEU A 9 8.73 -2.75 -10.51
CA LEU A 9 8.30 -3.24 -9.20
C LEU A 9 9.25 -4.36 -8.71
N HIS A 10 9.68 -4.28 -7.46
CA HIS A 10 10.57 -5.27 -6.87
C HIS A 10 9.91 -6.67 -6.89
N PRO A 11 10.63 -7.75 -7.27
CA PRO A 11 10.04 -9.09 -7.43
C PRO A 11 9.32 -9.60 -6.17
N GLN A 12 9.87 -9.33 -4.98
CA GLN A 12 9.22 -9.74 -3.73
C GLN A 12 7.87 -9.04 -3.50
N LEU A 13 7.75 -7.75 -3.85
CA LEU A 13 6.48 -7.01 -3.74
C LEU A 13 5.45 -7.54 -4.76
N ALA A 14 5.91 -8.00 -5.93
CA ALA A 14 5.05 -8.62 -6.93
C ALA A 14 4.58 -10.04 -6.52
N ILE A 15 5.37 -10.77 -5.72
CA ILE A 15 5.00 -12.08 -5.18
C ILE A 15 4.02 -11.94 -4.02
N ASP A 16 4.32 -11.04 -3.08
CA ASP A 16 3.53 -10.87 -1.86
C ASP A 16 2.32 -9.95 -2.05
N GLY A 17 2.24 -9.25 -3.18
CA GLY A 17 1.25 -8.22 -3.47
C GLY A 17 0.39 -8.54 -4.68
N ILE A 18 -0.89 -8.18 -4.60
CA ILE A 18 -1.84 -8.20 -5.71
C ILE A 18 -2.01 -6.78 -6.20
N GLU A 19 -1.70 -6.52 -7.47
CA GLU A 19 -1.89 -5.19 -8.07
C GLU A 19 -3.38 -4.82 -8.14
N LEU A 20 -3.71 -3.63 -7.65
CA LEU A 20 -5.08 -3.10 -7.64
C LEU A 20 -5.26 -1.92 -8.59
N ALA A 21 -4.37 -0.93 -8.52
CA ALA A 21 -4.51 0.31 -9.29
C ALA A 21 -3.17 1.05 -9.42
N ASP A 22 -3.11 2.00 -10.35
CA ASP A 22 -2.02 2.95 -10.50
C ASP A 22 -2.52 4.37 -10.19
N PHE A 23 -2.03 4.95 -9.10
CA PHE A 23 -2.21 6.36 -8.72
C PHE A 23 -1.26 7.25 -9.53
N PRO A 24 -1.40 8.59 -9.47
CA PRO A 24 -0.47 9.49 -10.16
C PRO A 24 1.00 9.17 -9.87
N LEU A 25 1.38 9.05 -8.60
CA LEU A 25 2.73 8.69 -8.17
C LEU A 25 2.89 7.20 -7.88
N CYS A 26 1.97 6.58 -7.14
CA CYS A 26 2.19 5.23 -6.63
C CYS A 26 1.48 4.13 -7.44
N LYS A 27 2.04 2.92 -7.41
CA LYS A 27 1.27 1.69 -7.62
C LYS A 27 0.63 1.29 -6.29
N LEU A 28 -0.63 0.88 -6.31
CA LEU A 28 -1.35 0.35 -5.16
C LEU A 28 -1.39 -1.17 -5.23
N LEU A 29 -0.85 -1.81 -4.19
CA LEU A 29 -0.90 -3.26 -3.99
C LEU A 29 -1.81 -3.58 -2.80
N LEU A 30 -2.47 -4.73 -2.86
CA LEU A 30 -3.02 -5.45 -1.70
C LEU A 30 -2.00 -6.50 -1.28
N CYS A 31 -1.48 -6.43 -0.05
CA CYS A 31 -0.67 -7.52 0.48
C CYS A 31 -1.52 -8.79 0.55
N ASN A 32 -1.00 -9.93 0.10
CA ASN A 32 -1.71 -11.20 0.07
C ASN A 32 -1.75 -11.87 1.46
N ASP A 33 -2.22 -11.11 2.44
CA ASP A 33 -2.46 -11.54 3.82
C ASP A 33 -3.86 -11.09 4.27
N SER A 34 -4.80 -12.02 4.19
CA SER A 34 -6.21 -11.85 4.57
C SER A 34 -6.43 -11.67 6.06
N ALA A 35 -5.41 -11.84 6.89
CA ALA A 35 -5.49 -11.53 8.31
C ALA A 35 -5.77 -10.05 8.60
N TYR A 36 -5.44 -9.15 7.67
CA TYR A 36 -5.69 -7.71 7.80
C TYR A 36 -6.04 -7.07 6.45
N PRO A 37 -6.87 -6.01 6.41
CA PRO A 37 -6.91 -5.13 5.23
C PRO A 37 -5.58 -4.36 5.12
N TRP A 38 -4.64 -4.91 4.35
CA TRP A 38 -3.27 -4.41 4.23
C TRP A 38 -2.93 -4.01 2.80
N PHE A 39 -2.73 -2.71 2.61
CA PHE A 39 -2.40 -2.10 1.34
C PHE A 39 -0.98 -1.55 1.35
N ILE A 40 -0.37 -1.44 0.18
CA ILE A 40 0.99 -0.95 0.01
C ILE A 40 1.03 0.03 -1.15
N LEU A 41 1.49 1.25 -0.89
CA LEU A 41 1.84 2.22 -1.93
C LEU A 41 3.31 2.08 -2.29
N VAL A 42 3.60 1.96 -3.59
CA VAL A 42 4.95 1.91 -4.14
C VAL A 42 5.13 3.08 -5.11
N PRO A 43 5.85 4.16 -4.75
CA PRO A 43 6.15 5.25 -5.68
C PRO A 43 6.80 4.74 -6.96
N LYS A 44 6.28 5.15 -8.12
CA LYS A 44 6.76 4.74 -9.45
C LYS A 44 8.02 5.53 -9.86
N VAL A 45 9.00 5.59 -8.96
CA VAL A 45 10.28 6.29 -9.13
C VAL A 45 11.40 5.26 -8.99
N ALA A 46 12.31 5.22 -9.96
CA ALA A 46 13.42 4.27 -9.94
C ALA A 46 14.45 4.64 -8.86
N ASP A 47 15.12 3.61 -8.33
CA ASP A 47 16.28 3.75 -7.43
C ASP A 47 16.03 4.57 -6.15
N VAL A 48 14.79 4.57 -5.65
CA VAL A 48 14.40 5.20 -4.38
C VAL A 48 14.13 4.14 -3.33
N SER A 49 14.82 4.26 -2.19
CA SER A 49 14.62 3.47 -0.98
C SER A 49 13.94 4.23 0.15
N GLU A 50 14.04 5.57 0.15
CA GLU A 50 13.58 6.40 1.26
C GLU A 50 12.72 7.57 0.77
N ILE A 51 11.73 7.98 1.59
CA ILE A 51 10.82 9.09 1.23
C ILE A 51 11.59 10.38 0.94
N TYR A 52 12.66 10.66 1.69
CA TYR A 52 13.43 11.90 1.53
C TYR A 52 14.22 11.97 0.20
N GLN A 53 14.35 10.85 -0.51
CA GLN A 53 15.03 10.79 -1.82
C GLN A 53 14.10 11.16 -2.98
N LEU A 54 12.77 11.13 -2.76
CA LEU A 54 11.80 11.69 -3.69
C LEU A 54 11.99 13.21 -3.78
N ASP A 55 11.68 13.80 -4.94
CA ASP A 55 11.63 15.26 -5.02
C ASP A 55 10.50 15.85 -4.15
N TRP A 56 10.54 17.16 -3.89
CA TRP A 56 9.58 17.80 -2.99
C TRP A 56 8.13 17.66 -3.42
N GLN A 57 7.86 17.66 -4.73
CA GLN A 57 6.52 17.50 -5.29
C GLN A 57 6.04 16.06 -5.11
N GLN A 58 6.92 15.08 -5.36
CA GLN A 58 6.66 13.67 -5.16
C GLN A 58 6.42 13.33 -3.69
N GLN A 59 7.17 13.91 -2.75
CA GLN A 59 6.92 13.72 -1.31
C GLN A 59 5.53 14.21 -0.90
N GLN A 60 5.12 15.39 -1.39
CA GLN A 60 3.76 15.91 -1.13
C GLN A 60 2.70 15.04 -1.79
N GLN A 61 2.94 14.58 -3.02
CA GLN A 61 2.00 13.69 -3.71
C GLN A 61 1.86 12.34 -3.01
N LEU A 62 2.95 11.76 -2.51
CA LEU A 62 2.93 10.55 -1.68
C LEU A 62 2.09 10.77 -0.42
N LEU A 63 2.26 11.90 0.26
CA LEU A 63 1.46 12.24 1.43
C LEU A 63 -0.03 12.36 1.11
N ASN A 64 -0.37 13.01 -0.02
CA ASN A 64 -1.76 13.15 -0.48
C ASN A 64 -2.38 11.78 -0.77
N GLU A 65 -1.71 10.94 -1.57
CA GLU A 65 -2.16 9.59 -1.90
C GLU A 65 -2.30 8.70 -0.66
N SER A 66 -1.31 8.74 0.24
CA SER A 66 -1.30 8.01 1.50
C SER A 66 -2.46 8.41 2.42
N SER A 67 -2.74 9.71 2.52
CA SER A 67 -3.80 10.24 3.39
C SER A 67 -5.19 9.89 2.84
N LEU A 68 -5.41 10.07 1.54
CA LEU A 68 -6.68 9.73 0.88
C LEU A 68 -6.97 8.22 0.94
N LEU A 69 -5.95 7.39 0.67
CA LEU A 69 -6.08 5.94 0.82
C LEU A 69 -6.44 5.57 2.26
N SER A 70 -5.74 6.15 3.25
CA SER A 70 -6.00 5.86 4.66
C SER A 70 -7.44 6.19 5.06
N GLU A 71 -7.94 7.36 4.66
CA GLU A 71 -9.31 7.79 4.97
C GLU A 71 -10.34 6.85 4.31
N LEU A 72 -10.18 6.57 3.02
CA LEU A 72 -11.07 5.67 2.29
C LEU A 72 -11.09 4.28 2.92
N LEU A 73 -9.92 3.70 3.23
CA LEU A 73 -9.86 2.37 3.85
C LEU A 73 -10.56 2.33 5.21
N MET A 74 -10.40 3.37 6.03
CA MET A 74 -11.10 3.46 7.31
C MET A 74 -12.63 3.54 7.13
N GLN A 75 -13.12 4.26 6.12
CA GLN A 75 -14.55 4.31 5.80
C GLN A 75 -15.07 2.96 5.28
N VAL A 76 -14.30 2.27 4.44
CA VAL A 76 -14.69 1.01 3.80
C VAL A 76 -14.71 -0.17 4.78
N PHE A 77 -13.71 -0.24 5.66
CA PHE A 77 -13.50 -1.37 6.56
C PHE A 77 -13.98 -1.11 7.98
N ALA A 78 -14.31 0.15 8.33
CA ALA A 78 -14.75 0.53 9.68
C ALA A 78 -13.80 0.06 10.79
N GLY A 79 -12.49 0.16 10.54
CA GLY A 79 -11.47 -0.23 11.52
C GLY A 79 -11.39 0.68 12.74
N ASP A 80 -10.68 0.22 13.76
CA ASP A 80 -10.42 1.00 14.98
C ASP A 80 -9.23 1.96 14.80
N LYS A 81 -8.23 1.60 13.99
CA LYS A 81 -7.01 2.39 13.82
C LYS A 81 -6.33 2.12 12.48
N MET A 82 -5.76 3.14 11.85
CA MET A 82 -4.83 2.99 10.73
C MET A 82 -3.38 2.91 11.23
N ASN A 83 -2.60 1.95 10.73
CA ASN A 83 -1.14 1.93 10.83
C ASN A 83 -0.53 2.28 9.48
N VAL A 84 0.37 3.27 9.45
CA VAL A 84 1.11 3.69 8.26
C VAL A 84 2.60 3.63 8.55
N ALA A 85 3.38 2.98 7.70
CA ALA A 85 4.83 2.86 7.90
C ALA A 85 5.58 2.65 6.58
N ALA A 86 6.70 3.35 6.42
CA ALA A 86 7.77 2.97 5.51
C ALA A 86 8.88 2.30 6.35
N LEU A 87 9.22 1.05 6.02
CA LEU A 87 10.22 0.26 6.78
C LEU A 87 11.41 -0.11 5.90
N GLY A 88 11.22 -0.99 4.91
CA GLY A 88 12.24 -1.22 3.87
C GLY A 88 13.45 -2.08 4.25
N ASN A 89 13.54 -2.64 5.47
CA ASN A 89 14.74 -3.38 5.91
C ASN A 89 15.08 -4.65 5.09
N VAL A 90 14.09 -5.27 4.44
CA VAL A 90 14.27 -6.50 3.64
C VAL A 90 14.16 -6.22 2.14
N VAL A 91 13.18 -5.40 1.76
CA VAL A 91 12.99 -4.93 0.38
C VAL A 91 13.28 -3.44 0.37
N GLU A 92 14.41 -3.06 -0.21
CA GLU A 92 14.90 -1.67 -0.16
C GLU A 92 14.05 -0.71 -1.00
N GLN A 93 13.40 -1.17 -2.07
CA GLN A 93 12.54 -0.31 -2.89
C GLN A 93 11.47 0.35 -2.01
N LEU A 94 11.39 1.69 -2.04
CA LEU A 94 10.48 2.45 -1.20
C LEU A 94 9.04 1.95 -1.38
N HIS A 95 8.44 1.58 -0.26
CA HIS A 95 7.04 1.20 -0.17
C HIS A 95 6.48 1.63 1.19
N VAL A 96 5.22 2.04 1.19
CA VAL A 96 4.52 2.52 2.39
C VAL A 96 3.34 1.61 2.65
N HIS A 97 3.31 0.99 3.82
CA HIS A 97 2.23 0.12 4.26
C HIS A 97 1.07 0.94 4.84
N HIS A 98 -0.16 0.50 4.56
CA HIS A 98 -1.41 1.02 5.10
C HIS A 98 -2.25 -0.16 5.61
N VAL A 99 -2.36 -0.29 6.92
CA VAL A 99 -3.01 -1.44 7.56
C VAL A 99 -4.19 -0.95 8.40
N VAL A 100 -5.38 -1.40 8.06
CA VAL A 100 -6.56 -1.23 8.91
C VAL A 100 -6.45 -2.22 10.08
N ARG A 101 -6.52 -1.70 11.32
CA ARG A 101 -6.40 -2.47 12.55
C ARG A 101 -7.72 -2.51 13.30
N PHE A 102 -7.93 -3.60 14.02
CA PHE A 102 -9.08 -3.83 14.89
C PHE A 102 -8.61 -4.23 16.27
N LYS A 103 -9.34 -3.87 17.33
CA LYS A 103 -8.97 -4.23 18.71
C LYS A 103 -9.00 -5.73 18.98
N ASP A 104 -9.71 -6.48 18.14
CA ASP A 104 -9.82 -7.94 18.14
C ASP A 104 -9.04 -8.60 16.99
N ASP A 105 -8.21 -7.86 16.25
CA ASP A 105 -7.31 -8.47 15.27
C ASP A 105 -6.24 -9.33 15.92
N ALA A 106 -5.65 -10.24 15.13
CA ALA A 106 -4.77 -11.31 15.62
C ALA A 106 -3.54 -10.81 16.40
N GLN A 107 -3.14 -9.56 16.24
CA GLN A 107 -1.91 -9.02 16.83
C GLN A 107 -2.12 -7.77 17.67
N TRP A 108 -3.35 -7.29 17.86
CA TRP A 108 -3.60 -6.09 18.66
C TRP A 108 -3.08 -6.24 20.12
N PRO A 109 -2.36 -5.25 20.70
CA PRO A 109 -1.98 -3.94 20.17
C PRO A 109 -0.57 -3.88 19.54
N LYS A 110 0.05 -5.03 19.25
CA LYS A 110 1.39 -5.13 18.66
C LYS A 110 1.38 -4.74 17.17
N PRO A 111 2.55 -4.37 16.60
CA PRO A 111 2.71 -4.29 15.15
C PRO A 111 2.46 -5.64 14.47
N ILE A 112 1.97 -5.64 13.23
CA ILE A 112 1.68 -6.88 12.49
C ILE A 112 2.94 -7.53 11.88
N TRP A 113 3.98 -6.72 11.61
CA TRP A 113 5.15 -7.18 10.85
C TRP A 113 5.94 -8.23 11.63
N GLY A 114 6.16 -9.39 10.99
CA GLY A 114 6.98 -10.48 11.53
C GLY A 114 6.33 -11.31 12.65
N GLN A 115 5.03 -11.13 12.93
CA GLN A 115 4.35 -11.89 13.99
C GLN A 115 3.85 -13.27 13.52
N GLN A 116 3.53 -13.42 12.23
CA GLN A 116 3.01 -14.65 11.64
C GLN A 116 3.31 -14.74 10.15
N ALA A 117 3.12 -15.92 9.57
CA ALA A 117 3.16 -16.11 8.12
C ALA A 117 1.93 -15.46 7.46
N LEU A 118 2.08 -15.02 6.21
CA LEU A 118 0.97 -14.45 5.43
C LEU A 118 -0.14 -15.49 5.22
N THR A 119 -1.39 -15.06 5.32
CA THR A 119 -2.56 -15.89 5.04
C THR A 119 -3.13 -15.50 3.67
N PRO A 120 -2.92 -16.25 2.59
CA PRO A 120 -3.35 -15.83 1.26
C PRO A 120 -4.87 -15.62 1.17
N TYR A 121 -5.29 -14.63 0.38
CA TYR A 121 -6.67 -14.53 -0.06
C TYR A 121 -7.00 -15.62 -1.08
N SER A 122 -8.23 -16.11 -1.07
CA SER A 122 -8.81 -16.84 -2.18
C SER A 122 -9.14 -15.91 -3.36
N GLU A 123 -9.21 -16.46 -4.58
CA GLU A 123 -9.58 -15.69 -5.77
C GLU A 123 -10.93 -14.97 -5.62
N ASN A 124 -11.89 -15.60 -4.94
CA ASN A 124 -13.21 -15.03 -4.67
C ASN A 124 -13.13 -13.84 -3.71
N GLU A 125 -12.32 -13.91 -2.65
CA GLU A 125 -12.12 -12.79 -1.73
C GLU A 125 -11.45 -11.62 -2.44
N ILE A 126 -10.46 -11.89 -3.29
CA ILE A 126 -9.80 -10.86 -4.10
C ILE A 126 -10.82 -10.19 -5.03
N ALA A 127 -11.67 -10.96 -5.71
CA ALA A 127 -12.69 -10.43 -6.60
C ALA A 127 -13.70 -9.53 -5.87
N MET A 128 -14.22 -9.97 -4.71
CA MET A 128 -15.14 -9.18 -3.89
C MET A 128 -14.48 -7.90 -3.36
N LEU A 129 -13.21 -7.97 -2.94
CA LEU A 129 -12.46 -6.79 -2.50
C LEU A 129 -12.27 -5.78 -3.65
N LYS A 130 -11.93 -6.26 -4.85
CA LYS A 130 -11.79 -5.41 -6.04
C LYS A 130 -13.12 -4.73 -6.39
N GLU A 131 -14.23 -5.48 -6.40
CA GLU A 131 -15.56 -4.92 -6.66
C GLU A 131 -15.93 -3.84 -5.64
N LYS A 132 -15.62 -4.05 -4.36
CA LYS A 132 -15.88 -3.07 -3.29
C LYS A 132 -15.00 -1.83 -3.40
N LEU A 133 -13.71 -1.99 -3.71
CA LEU A 133 -12.71 -0.92 -3.58
C LEU A 133 -12.49 -0.11 -4.85
N LEU A 134 -12.38 -0.75 -6.02
CA LEU A 134 -11.99 -0.07 -7.25
C LEU A 134 -12.91 1.13 -7.60
N PRO A 135 -14.25 1.05 -7.44
CA PRO A 135 -15.12 2.20 -7.69
C PRO A 135 -14.85 3.38 -6.74
N GLN A 136 -14.42 3.12 -5.51
CA GLN A 136 -14.17 4.16 -4.50
C GLN A 136 -12.82 4.83 -4.70
N LEU A 137 -11.82 4.11 -5.22
CA LEU A 137 -10.51 4.67 -5.56
C LEU A 137 -10.58 5.76 -6.64
N ALA A 138 -11.69 5.85 -7.39
CA ALA A 138 -11.96 6.90 -8.37
C ALA A 138 -11.74 8.32 -7.82
N VAL A 139 -12.05 8.53 -6.53
CA VAL A 139 -11.89 9.83 -5.86
C VAL A 139 -10.42 10.26 -5.75
N ILE A 140 -9.48 9.31 -5.74
CA ILE A 140 -8.04 9.57 -5.63
C ILE A 140 -7.47 10.03 -6.99
N PHE A 141 -8.12 9.68 -8.10
CA PHE A 141 -7.73 10.11 -9.44
C PHE A 141 -8.35 11.44 -9.87
N SER A 142 -9.25 12.01 -9.06
CA SER A 142 -9.94 13.24 -9.41
C SER A 142 -9.13 14.43 -8.92
N ASP A 143 -8.61 15.24 -9.86
CA ASP A 143 -7.96 16.52 -9.53
C ASP A 143 -8.90 17.36 -8.64
N LYS A 144 -8.46 17.71 -7.44
CA LYS A 144 -9.07 18.77 -6.63
C LYS A 144 -8.27 20.05 -6.78
#